data_AF-A0A447N8T4-F1
#
_entry.id   AF-A0A447N8T4-F1
#
_cell.length_a   1.000
_cell.length_b   1.000
_cell.length_c   1.000
_cell.angle_alpha   90.00
_cell.angle_beta   90.00
_cell.angle_gamma   90.00
#
_symmetry.space_group_name_H-M   'P 1'
#
loop_
_entity.id
_entity.type
_entity.pdbx_description
1 polymer ?
#
loop_
_entity_poly.entity_id
_entity_poly.type
_entity_poly.pdbx_seq_one_letter_code
_entity_poly.pdbx_strand_id
1 'polypeptide(L)' 'MHHDFKRANGYSELEISQKRSMLENVMLTDSVETHKARLRKAGFEHSELWFQCFNFGSLVALKAGVAA' A
#
# COMPACT_ATOMS: atom_id res chain seq x y z
N MET A 1 -21.93 -29.39 -18.43
CA MET A 1 -20.59 -28.94 -18.83
C MET A 1 -20.21 -27.61 -18.13
N HIS A 2 -20.32 -27.54 -16.80
CA HIS A 2 -19.92 -26.34 -16.01
C HIS A 2 -19.45 -26.67 -14.57
N HIS A 3 -19.61 -27.92 -14.11
CA HIS A 3 -19.22 -28.31 -12.74
C HIS A 3 -17.77 -28.82 -12.65
N ASP A 4 -17.23 -29.42 -13.72
CA ASP A 4 -15.86 -29.97 -13.69
C ASP A 4 -14.78 -28.91 -13.94
N PHE A 5 -15.14 -27.77 -14.56
CA PHE A 5 -14.25 -26.62 -14.71
C PHE A 5 -13.99 -25.89 -13.37
N LYS A 6 -14.92 -25.99 -12.41
CA LYS A 6 -14.79 -25.41 -11.06
C LYS A 6 -14.01 -26.29 -10.09
N ARG A 7 -13.75 -27.56 -10.44
CA ARG A 7 -13.10 -28.53 -9.55
C ARG A 7 -11.58 -28.67 -9.81
N ALA A 8 -11.11 -28.36 -11.01
CA ALA A 8 -9.71 -28.58 -11.40
C ALA A 8 -8.74 -27.42 -11.11
N ASN A 9 -9.22 -26.20 -10.81
CA ASN A 9 -8.37 -25.01 -10.64
C ASN A 9 -8.32 -24.50 -9.19
N GLY A 10 -7.88 -25.35 -8.26
CA GLY A 10 -7.09 -24.91 -7.10
C GLY A 10 -7.77 -23.91 -6.15
N TYR A 11 -8.44 -24.45 -5.14
CA TYR A 11 -9.01 -23.77 -3.98
C TYR A 11 -7.97 -23.11 -3.03
N SER A 12 -6.96 -22.43 -3.56
CA SER A 12 -5.95 -21.69 -2.78
C SER A 12 -5.83 -20.22 -3.17
N GLU A 13 -6.14 -19.83 -4.41
CA GLU A 13 -6.06 -18.43 -4.83
C GLU A 13 -7.25 -17.59 -4.36
N LEU A 14 -8.46 -18.15 -4.27
CA LEU A 14 -9.64 -17.39 -3.84
C LEU A 14 -9.62 -17.10 -2.33
N GLU A 15 -9.17 -18.04 -1.50
CA GLU A 15 -9.00 -17.83 -0.05
C GLU A 15 -7.83 -16.88 0.25
N ILE A 16 -6.74 -16.95 -0.53
CA ILE A 16 -5.65 -15.97 -0.44
C ILE A 16 -6.13 -14.59 -0.90
N SER A 17 -6.88 -14.52 -2.00
CA SER A 17 -7.47 -13.28 -2.51
C SER A 17 -8.49 -12.67 -1.54
N GLN A 18 -9.30 -13.50 -0.88
CA GLN A 18 -10.23 -13.08 0.17
C GLN A 18 -9.48 -12.60 1.43
N LYS A 19 -8.49 -13.35 1.93
CA LYS A 19 -7.66 -12.88 3.05
C LYS A 19 -6.94 -11.59 2.72
N ARG A 20 -6.43 -11.46 1.50
CA ARG A 20 -5.73 -10.26 1.02
C ARG A 20 -6.70 -9.08 0.87
N SER A 21 -7.89 -9.29 0.30
CA SER A 21 -8.94 -8.26 0.21
C SER A 21 -9.51 -7.88 1.59
N MET A 22 -9.64 -8.83 2.52
CA MET A 22 -10.04 -8.55 3.90
C MET A 22 -8.96 -7.75 4.63
N LEU A 23 -7.68 -8.07 4.45
CA LEU A 23 -6.58 -7.29 4.99
C LEU A 23 -6.50 -5.90 4.33
N GLU A 24 -6.69 -5.79 3.01
CA GLU A 24 -6.76 -4.52 2.29
C GLU A 24 -7.96 -3.66 2.74
N ASN A 25 -9.11 -4.24 3.05
CA ASN A 25 -10.27 -3.53 3.61
C ASN A 25 -10.15 -3.18 5.11
N VAL A 26 -9.26 -3.86 5.85
CA VAL A 26 -8.94 -3.54 7.25
C VAL A 26 -7.80 -2.53 7.33
N MET A 27 -6.93 -2.47 6.32
CA MET A 27 -5.91 -1.44 6.19
C MET A 27 -6.59 -0.11 5.88
N LEU A 28 -6.78 0.70 6.94
CA LEU A 28 -7.13 2.11 6.80
C LEU A 28 -6.00 2.80 6.04
N THR A 29 -6.19 3.00 4.74
CA THR A 29 -5.25 3.72 3.89
C THR A 29 -5.41 5.21 4.15
N ASP A 30 -4.29 5.87 4.43
CA ASP A 30 -4.24 7.30 4.61
C ASP A 30 -3.97 7.99 3.26
N SER A 31 -4.48 9.22 3.09
CA SER A 31 -4.16 10.00 1.89
C SER A 31 -2.67 10.37 1.85
N VAL A 32 -2.15 10.68 0.66
CA VAL A 32 -0.78 11.15 0.47
C VAL A 32 -0.50 12.39 1.33
N GLU A 33 -1.47 13.30 1.47
CA GLU A 33 -1.35 14.49 2.33
C GLU A 33 -1.17 14.12 3.81
N THR A 34 -1.90 13.10 4.28
CA THR A 34 -1.78 12.59 5.65
C THR A 34 -0.40 11.98 5.87
N HIS A 35 0.12 11.22 4.90
CA HIS A 35 1.47 10.69 4.94
C HIS A 35 2.53 11.81 4.94
N LYS A 36 2.41 12.83 4.08
CA LYS A 36 3.30 14.02 4.06
C LYS A 36 3.25 14.78 5.40
N ALA A 37 2.07 14.99 5.97
CA ALA A 37 1.92 15.65 7.27
C ALA A 37 2.59 14.86 8.42
N ARG A 38 2.47 13.53 8.42
CA ARG A 38 3.16 12.65 9.38
C ARG A 38 4.68 12.71 9.22
N LEU A 39 5.18 12.66 7.98
CA LEU A 39 6.62 12.77 7.70
C LEU A 39 7.18 14.13 8.16
N ARG A 40 6.46 15.22 7.91
CA ARG A 40 6.81 16.54 8.44
C ARG A 40 6.83 16.57 9.97
N LYS A 41 5.83 15.98 10.62
CA LYS A 41 5.78 15.88 12.09
C LYS A 41 6.91 15.02 12.66
N ALA A 42 7.40 14.03 11.91
CA ALA A 42 8.54 13.20 12.28
C ALA A 42 9.90 13.88 12.11
N GLY A 43 9.94 15.12 11.58
CA GLY A 43 11.18 15.89 11.41
C GLY A 43 11.86 15.71 10.05
N PHE A 44 11.17 15.17 9.05
CA PHE A 44 11.63 15.23 7.66
C PHE A 44 11.25 16.59 7.06
N GLU A 45 12.25 17.35 6.61
CA GLU A 45 12.02 18.66 5.98
C GLU A 45 11.47 18.54 4.56
N HIS A 46 11.84 17.46 3.86
CA HIS A 46 11.37 17.21 2.51
C HIS A 46 10.76 15.81 2.42
N SER A 47 9.55 15.73 1.88
CA SER A 47 8.87 14.47 1.59
C SER A 47 8.12 14.60 0.27
N GLU A 48 8.46 13.78 -0.71
CA GLU A 48 7.83 13.80 -2.03
C GLU A 48 7.35 12.43 -2.46
N LEU A 49 6.33 12.41 -3.31
CA LEU A 49 5.83 11.20 -3.92
C LEU A 49 6.73 10.86 -5.11
N TRP A 50 7.61 9.87 -4.96
CA TRP A 50 8.51 9.42 -6.03
C TRP A 50 7.71 8.68 -7.10
N PHE A 51 6.85 7.77 -6.67
CA PHE A 51 6.16 6.84 -7.54
C PHE A 51 4.68 6.76 -7.20
N GLN A 52 3.83 6.74 -8.22
CA GLN A 52 2.41 6.44 -8.07
C GLN A 52 1.94 5.55 -9.21
N CYS A 53 1.29 4.45 -8.87
CA CYS A 53 0.61 3.54 -9.78
C CYS A 53 -0.80 3.27 -9.23
N PHE A 54 -1.81 3.88 -9.85
CA PHE A 54 -3.20 3.88 -9.36
C PHE A 54 -3.30 4.36 -7.90
N ASN A 55 -3.81 3.50 -7.02
CA ASN A 55 -4.00 3.76 -5.58
C ASN A 55 -2.76 3.40 -4.74
N PHE A 56 -1.69 2.93 -5.38
CA PHE A 56 -0.43 2.60 -4.71
C PHE A 56 0.59 3.69 -5.01
N GLY A 57 1.30 4.16 -3.99
CA GLY A 57 2.34 5.16 -4.14
C GLY A 57 3.49 4.92 -3.18
N SER A 58 4.66 5.42 -3.53
CA SER A 58 5.86 5.41 -2.68
C SER A 58 6.31 6.83 -2.44
N LEU A 59 6.38 7.21 -1.16
CA LEU A 59 6.92 8.50 -0.72
C LEU A 59 8.39 8.34 -0.34
N VAL A 60 9.21 9.28 -0.78
CA VAL A 60 10.59 9.45 -0.34
C VAL A 60 10.67 10.64 0.60
N ALA A 61 11.33 10.46 1.75
CA ALA A 61 11.55 11.53 2.72
C ALA A 61 13.05 11.75 2.90
N LEU A 62 13.48 13.00 2.78
CA LEU A 62 14.85 13.44 2.95
C LEU A 62 14.95 14.19 4.27
N LYS A 63 15.83 13.69 5.14
CA LYS A 63 16.29 14.43 6.31
C LYS A 63 17.36 15.40 5.82
N ALA A 64 17.24 16.71 6.04
CA ALA A 64 18.37 17.57 5.71
C ALA A 64 19.56 17.10 6.57
N GLY A 65 20.69 16.90 5.92
CA GLY A 65 21.90 16.49 6.60
C GLY A 65 22.15 17.47 7.73
N VAL A 66 22.39 16.93 8.94
CA VAL A 66 23.01 17.72 9.99
C VAL A 66 24.35 18.17 9.38
N ALA A 67 24.47 19.45 9.03
CA ALA A 67 25.76 20.10 8.99
C ALA A 67 26.25 20.09 10.44
N ALA A 68 26.89 18.99 10.83
CA ALA A 68 27.56 18.83 12.11
C ALA A 68 28.91 19.54 12.04
#